data_AF-W6PWD0-F1
#
_entry.id   AF-W6PWD0-F1
#
_cell.length_a   1.000
_cell.length_b   1.000
_cell.length_c   1.000
_cell.angle_alpha   90.00
_cell.angle_beta   90.00
_cell.angle_gamma   90.00
#
_symmetry.space_group_name_H-M   'P 1'
#
loop_
_entity.id
_entity.type
_entity.pdbx_description
1 polymer ?
#
loop_
_entity_poly.entity_id
_entity_poly.type
_entity_poly.pdbx_seq_one_letter_code
_entity_poly.pdbx_strand_id
1 'polypeptide(L)'
;MKREYIPIESLPAWQRLSGVVVQGIEVHKIGSDEHGADKGSALIATEAQTSSENDANPKILLQIPPELVLSLETVHNHAKTDRYLRDVLEAIGDFGRTARGAILIFLLIQLSHTSPDLRSGHETIGVSNPWTEYVKFLPPSFPLPTFYTSEEKELLRGTSLAEALDAKLTSLEREFEQLREATEGIAWCQRSWWDEETGALNIDDWKYVDAAYRSRMLELPGSGLAMVPCVDMANHVSGDGVKALYDVDSEGNAVLQLRWGKSLQPGEEVTIS
;
A
#
# COMPACT_ATOMS: atom_id res chain seq x y z
N MET A 1 9.92 -8.71 10.92
CA MET A 1 9.93 -7.45 11.70
C MET A 1 8.59 -7.22 12.40
N LYS A 2 8.62 -6.80 13.67
CA LYS A 2 7.42 -6.33 14.38
C LYS A 2 6.93 -5.02 13.78
N ARG A 3 5.63 -4.97 13.48
CA ARG A 3 4.95 -3.82 12.87
C ARG A 3 4.14 -3.05 13.92
N GLU A 4 4.20 -1.72 13.84
CA GLU A 4 3.33 -0.82 14.60
C GLU A 4 2.06 -0.54 13.80
N TYR A 5 0.93 -0.42 14.47
CA TYR A 5 -0.36 -0.12 13.84
C TYR A 5 -1.01 1.06 14.54
N ILE A 6 -1.66 1.93 13.76
CA ILE A 6 -2.43 3.06 14.26
C ILE A 6 -3.91 2.83 13.94
N PRO A 7 -4.84 3.16 14.87
CA PRO A 7 -6.27 3.06 14.61
C PRO A 7 -6.68 3.93 13.42
N ILE A 8 -7.55 3.41 12.55
CA ILE A 8 -7.97 4.10 11.32
C ILE A 8 -8.67 5.43 11.61
N GLU A 9 -9.26 5.57 12.80
CA GLU A 9 -9.88 6.79 13.33
C GLU A 9 -8.88 7.95 13.46
N SER A 10 -7.57 7.66 13.45
CA SER A 10 -6.51 8.68 13.45
C SER A 10 -6.09 9.15 12.05
N LEU A 11 -6.58 8.50 10.99
CA LEU A 11 -6.26 8.86 9.60
C LEU A 11 -6.58 10.33 9.25
N PRO A 12 -7.68 10.95 9.74
CA PRO A 12 -7.96 12.37 9.48
C PRO A 12 -6.90 13.35 10.00
N ALA A 13 -6.14 12.96 11.04
CA ALA A 13 -5.01 13.76 11.51
C ALA A 13 -3.83 13.67 10.53
N TRP A 14 -3.51 12.46 10.06
CA TRP A 14 -2.48 12.23 9.05
C TRP A 14 -2.81 12.91 7.72
N GLN A 15 -4.08 12.85 7.28
CA GLN A 15 -4.56 13.50 6.06
C GLN A 15 -4.30 15.01 6.09
N ARG A 16 -4.70 15.69 7.18
CA ARG A 16 -4.46 17.13 7.35
C ARG A 16 -2.98 17.49 7.40
N LEU A 17 -2.17 16.72 8.10
CA LEU A 17 -0.72 16.97 8.19
C LEU A 17 0.01 16.74 6.86
N SER A 18 -0.53 15.85 6.02
CA SER A 18 0.06 15.50 4.72
C SER A 18 -0.52 16.32 3.56
N GLY A 19 -1.41 17.28 3.82
CA GLY A 19 -2.01 18.10 2.77
C GLY A 19 -3.07 17.38 1.92
N VAL A 20 -3.60 16.26 2.38
CA VAL A 20 -4.71 15.55 1.72
C VAL A 20 -6.01 16.31 1.92
N VAL A 21 -6.72 16.60 0.85
CA VAL A 21 -8.06 17.21 0.89
C VAL A 21 -9.10 16.09 0.84
N VAL A 22 -10.06 16.15 1.78
CA VAL A 22 -11.15 15.18 1.91
C VAL A 22 -12.47 15.94 1.95
N GLN A 23 -13.45 15.53 1.13
CA GLN A 23 -14.74 16.22 1.01
C GLN A 23 -15.92 15.27 1.17
N GLY A 24 -16.62 15.38 2.30
CA GLY A 24 -17.90 14.69 2.53
C GLY A 24 -17.82 13.17 2.58
N ILE A 25 -16.63 12.64 2.88
CA ILE A 25 -16.35 11.22 3.05
C ILE A 25 -15.37 11.02 4.20
N GLU A 26 -15.40 9.85 4.83
CA GLU A 26 -14.49 9.46 5.90
C GLU A 26 -14.18 7.96 5.80
N VAL A 27 -12.99 7.54 6.24
CA VAL A 27 -12.67 6.11 6.34
C VAL A 27 -13.24 5.55 7.63
N HIS A 28 -14.06 4.51 7.50
CA HIS A 28 -14.63 3.77 8.62
C HIS A 28 -14.27 2.29 8.56
N LYS A 29 -14.13 1.66 9.73
CA LYS A 29 -14.10 0.21 9.83
C LYS A 29 -15.52 -0.34 9.65
N ILE A 30 -15.75 -1.18 8.65
CA ILE A 30 -17.07 -1.76 8.35
C ILE A 30 -17.49 -2.82 9.39
N GLY A 31 -16.53 -3.36 10.14
CA GLY A 31 -16.77 -4.41 11.14
C GLY A 31 -16.68 -5.80 10.53
N SER A 32 -17.24 -6.80 11.22
CA SER A 32 -17.24 -8.19 10.75
C SER A 32 -18.53 -8.53 10.00
N ASP A 33 -18.44 -9.46 9.05
CA ASP A 33 -19.61 -10.08 8.43
C ASP A 33 -20.33 -11.06 9.39
N GLU A 34 -21.43 -11.65 8.91
CA GLU A 34 -22.23 -12.63 9.65
C GLU A 34 -21.48 -13.92 10.02
N HIS A 35 -20.33 -14.16 9.39
CA HIS A 35 -19.42 -15.27 9.66
C HIS A 35 -18.19 -14.84 10.48
N GLY A 36 -18.16 -13.58 10.95
CA GLY A 36 -17.08 -13.04 11.76
C GLY A 36 -15.87 -12.54 10.98
N ALA A 37 -15.88 -12.60 9.64
CA ALA A 37 -14.77 -12.14 8.82
C ALA A 37 -14.71 -10.61 8.81
N ASP A 38 -13.54 -10.04 9.14
CA ASP A 38 -13.31 -8.59 9.12
C ASP A 38 -13.46 -8.07 7.68
N LYS A 39 -14.43 -7.19 7.46
CA LYS A 39 -14.65 -6.54 6.15
C LYS A 39 -13.66 -5.40 5.90
N GLY A 40 -12.76 -5.14 6.85
CA GLY A 40 -11.75 -4.11 6.74
C GLY A 40 -12.33 -2.71 6.87
N SER A 41 -11.70 -1.78 6.17
CA SER A 41 -12.06 -0.36 6.16
C SER A 41 -12.57 0.05 4.79
N ALA A 42 -13.42 1.08 4.76
CA ALA A 42 -13.97 1.63 3.55
C ALA A 42 -14.16 3.14 3.64
N LEU A 43 -14.20 3.80 2.49
CA LEU A 43 -14.62 5.18 2.38
C LEU A 43 -16.14 5.27 2.43
N ILE A 44 -16.67 6.02 3.39
CA ILE A 44 -18.11 6.18 3.62
C ILE A 44 -18.47 7.66 3.45
N ALA A 45 -19.54 7.95 2.70
CA ALA A 45 -20.09 9.29 2.60
C ALA A 45 -20.64 9.78 3.94
N THR A 46 -20.27 11.00 4.33
CA THR A 46 -20.77 11.66 5.54
C THR A 46 -21.90 12.65 5.24
N GLU A 47 -22.03 13.05 3.98
CA GLU A 47 -23.06 13.96 3.49
C GLU A 47 -23.59 13.48 2.13
N ALA A 48 -24.76 13.99 1.73
CA ALA A 48 -25.31 13.72 0.41
C ALA A 48 -24.48 14.46 -0.66
N GLN A 49 -24.05 13.75 -1.69
CA GLN A 49 -23.26 14.31 -2.79
C GLN A 49 -23.79 13.80 -4.13
N THR A 50 -23.70 14.62 -5.17
CA THR A 50 -24.15 14.24 -6.52
C THR A 50 -23.22 14.88 -7.54
N SER A 51 -22.89 14.13 -8.58
CA SER A 51 -22.10 14.58 -9.72
C SER A 51 -23.01 14.52 -10.95
N SER A 52 -23.48 15.67 -11.43
CA SER A 52 -24.45 15.76 -12.53
C SER A 52 -23.72 15.82 -13.87
N GLU A 53 -24.21 15.13 -14.89
CA GLU A 53 -23.63 15.19 -16.25
C GLU A 53 -23.57 16.60 -16.85
N ASN A 54 -24.34 17.54 -16.29
CA ASN A 54 -24.34 18.94 -16.71
C ASN A 54 -23.33 19.81 -15.95
N ASP A 55 -22.64 19.30 -14.92
CA ASP A 55 -21.66 20.11 -14.19
C ASP A 55 -20.39 20.25 -15.02
N ALA A 56 -19.71 21.39 -14.88
CA ALA A 56 -18.47 21.65 -15.61
C ALA A 56 -17.30 20.77 -15.11
N ASN A 57 -17.30 20.41 -13.82
CA ASN A 57 -16.26 19.63 -13.17
C ASN A 57 -16.89 18.56 -12.26
N PRO A 58 -16.33 17.35 -12.20
CA PRO A 58 -16.85 16.29 -11.35
C PRO A 58 -16.66 16.63 -9.87
N LYS A 59 -17.49 16.05 -9.02
CA LYS A 59 -17.35 16.20 -7.57
C LYS A 59 -16.13 15.43 -7.06
N ILE A 60 -15.10 16.17 -6.65
CA ILE A 60 -13.88 15.61 -6.03
C ILE A 60 -14.17 15.22 -4.58
N LEU A 61 -13.80 13.99 -4.22
CA LEU A 61 -13.96 13.39 -2.89
C LEU A 61 -12.63 13.37 -2.12
N LEU A 62 -11.54 12.99 -2.81
CA LEU A 62 -10.17 13.06 -2.31
C LEU A 62 -9.29 13.79 -3.32
N GLN A 63 -8.33 14.57 -2.82
CA GLN A 63 -7.22 15.10 -3.60
C GLN A 63 -5.93 14.86 -2.82
N ILE A 64 -5.01 14.15 -3.45
CA ILE A 64 -3.75 13.67 -2.88
C ILE A 64 -2.60 14.38 -3.58
N PRO A 65 -1.76 15.13 -2.85
CA PRO A 65 -0.58 15.77 -3.43
C PRO A 65 0.32 14.78 -4.18
N PRO A 66 0.92 15.17 -5.32
CA PRO A 66 1.73 14.28 -6.16
C PRO A 66 2.91 13.64 -5.42
N GLU A 67 3.49 14.34 -4.44
CA GLU A 67 4.60 13.84 -3.63
C GLU A 67 4.22 12.69 -2.70
N LEU A 68 2.92 12.49 -2.42
CA LEU A 68 2.43 11.36 -1.62
C LEU A 68 2.15 10.12 -2.47
N VAL A 69 2.01 10.28 -3.79
CA VAL A 69 1.81 9.15 -4.70
C VAL A 69 3.09 8.33 -4.74
N LEU A 70 3.01 7.06 -4.35
CA LEU A 70 4.16 6.16 -4.34
C LEU A 70 4.28 5.48 -5.70
N SER A 71 5.03 6.11 -6.60
CA SER A 71 5.35 5.66 -7.95
C SER A 71 6.85 5.37 -8.07
N LEU A 72 7.29 4.82 -9.20
CA LEU A 72 8.72 4.63 -9.47
C LEU A 72 9.51 5.94 -9.35
N GLU A 73 8.95 7.03 -9.88
CA GLU A 73 9.60 8.34 -9.86
C GLU A 73 9.75 8.87 -8.43
N THR A 74 8.69 8.80 -7.61
CA THR A 74 8.74 9.33 -6.25
C THR A 74 9.65 8.49 -5.35
N VAL A 75 9.71 7.17 -5.53
CA VAL A 75 10.70 6.31 -4.86
C VAL A 75 12.12 6.75 -5.20
N HIS A 76 12.43 6.97 -6.48
CA HIS A 76 13.75 7.47 -6.87
C HIS A 76 14.04 8.87 -6.34
N ASN A 77 13.03 9.73 -6.22
CA ASN A 77 13.18 11.03 -5.57
C ASN A 77 13.52 10.89 -4.08
N HIS A 78 12.86 9.98 -3.35
CA HIS A 78 13.21 9.67 -1.95
C HIS A 78 14.64 9.13 -1.82
N ALA A 79 15.08 8.27 -2.74
CA ALA A 79 16.43 7.69 -2.73
C ALA A 79 17.55 8.74 -2.89
N LYS A 80 17.25 9.94 -3.41
CA LYS A 80 18.23 11.05 -3.46
C LYS A 80 18.63 11.53 -2.07
N THR A 81 17.72 11.47 -1.10
CA THR A 81 17.93 11.94 0.28
C THR A 81 18.07 10.81 1.29
N ASP A 82 17.54 9.62 0.99
CA ASP A 82 17.61 8.44 1.84
C ASP A 82 18.69 7.47 1.34
N ARG A 83 19.84 7.45 2.05
CA ARG A 83 20.95 6.54 1.72
C ARG A 83 20.57 5.06 1.85
N TYR A 84 19.73 4.71 2.83
CA TYR A 84 19.38 3.32 3.09
C TYR A 84 18.55 2.76 1.94
N LEU A 85 17.56 3.55 1.49
CA LEU A 85 16.77 3.24 0.32
C LEU A 85 17.66 3.13 -0.93
N ARG A 86 18.55 4.09 -1.15
CA ARG A 86 19.45 4.08 -2.31
C ARG A 86 20.35 2.84 -2.33
N ASP A 87 20.98 2.51 -1.20
CA ASP A 87 21.90 1.36 -1.11
C ASP A 87 21.21 0.07 -1.56
N VAL A 88 19.96 -0.17 -1.12
CA VAL A 88 19.21 -1.38 -1.49
C VAL A 88 18.77 -1.35 -2.95
N LEU A 89 18.27 -0.22 -3.44
CA LEU A 89 17.85 -0.07 -4.83
C LEU A 89 19.01 -0.29 -5.81
N GLU A 90 20.19 0.25 -5.49
CA GLU A 90 21.40 0.08 -6.30
C GLU A 90 21.92 -1.36 -6.25
N ALA A 91 21.91 -1.99 -5.07
CA ALA A 91 22.40 -3.35 -4.90
C ALA A 91 21.55 -4.40 -5.63
N ILE A 92 20.21 -4.26 -5.60
CA ILE A 92 19.32 -5.23 -6.25
C ILE A 92 19.29 -5.10 -7.79
N GLY A 93 19.84 -4.02 -8.33
CA GLY A 93 19.98 -3.78 -9.76
C GLY A 93 18.64 -3.59 -10.48
N ASP A 94 18.43 -4.32 -11.59
CA ASP A 94 17.32 -4.08 -12.51
C ASP A 94 15.94 -4.24 -11.86
N PHE A 95 15.80 -5.13 -10.89
CA PHE A 95 14.53 -5.28 -10.16
C PHE A 95 14.15 -3.99 -9.42
N GLY A 96 15.13 -3.32 -8.79
CA GLY A 96 14.95 -2.03 -8.11
C GLY A 96 14.66 -0.86 -9.05
N ARG A 97 14.80 -1.05 -10.38
CA ARG A 97 14.42 -0.08 -11.41
C ARG A 97 13.01 -0.29 -11.95
N THR A 98 12.33 -1.36 -11.56
CA THR A 98 10.91 -1.59 -11.89
C THR A 98 10.03 -0.88 -10.87
N ALA A 99 8.84 -0.44 -11.27
CA ALA A 99 7.87 0.17 -10.35
C ALA A 99 7.57 -0.75 -9.16
N ARG A 100 7.28 -2.04 -9.40
CA ARG A 100 7.03 -3.02 -8.34
C ARG A 100 8.23 -3.14 -7.40
N GLY A 101 9.42 -3.42 -7.93
CA GLY A 101 10.60 -3.65 -7.08
C GLY A 101 10.97 -2.42 -6.26
N ALA A 102 10.96 -1.24 -6.87
CA ALA A 102 11.22 0.03 -6.19
C ALA A 102 10.23 0.28 -5.05
N ILE A 103 8.93 0.08 -5.31
CA ILE A 103 7.87 0.28 -4.30
C ILE A 103 7.99 -0.75 -3.17
N LEU A 104 8.25 -2.02 -3.47
CA LEU A 104 8.41 -3.06 -2.43
C LEU A 104 9.58 -2.73 -1.51
N ILE A 105 10.71 -2.32 -2.08
CA ILE A 105 11.90 -1.92 -1.32
C ILE A 105 11.62 -0.67 -0.49
N PHE A 106 10.94 0.34 -1.06
CA PHE A 106 10.54 1.53 -0.33
C PHE A 106 9.67 1.17 0.89
N LEU A 107 8.63 0.36 0.70
CA LEU A 107 7.77 -0.10 1.80
C LEU A 107 8.59 -0.87 2.85
N LEU A 108 9.52 -1.73 2.43
CA LEU A 108 10.38 -2.48 3.33
C LEU A 108 11.27 -1.57 4.18
N ILE A 109 11.81 -0.49 3.60
CA ILE A 109 12.56 0.54 4.33
C ILE A 109 11.65 1.25 5.35
N GLN A 110 10.41 1.59 4.99
CA GLN A 110 9.46 2.21 5.94
C GLN A 110 9.09 1.25 7.09
N LEU A 111 8.92 -0.05 6.81
CA LEU A 111 8.72 -1.05 7.86
C LEU A 111 9.96 -1.20 8.75
N SER A 112 11.15 -1.15 8.16
CA SER A 112 12.41 -1.21 8.91
C SER A 112 12.58 0.01 9.81
N HIS A 113 12.29 1.21 9.30
CA HIS A 113 12.33 2.46 10.04
C HIS A 113 11.39 2.45 11.26
N THR A 114 10.19 1.90 11.08
CA THR A 114 9.16 1.91 12.12
C THR A 114 9.28 0.71 13.07
N SER A 115 10.00 -0.36 12.72
CA SER A 115 10.02 -1.59 13.52
C SER A 115 10.72 -1.40 14.88
N PRO A 116 10.04 -1.71 16.00
CA PRO A 116 10.67 -1.68 17.33
C PRO A 116 11.87 -2.63 17.46
N ASP A 117 11.88 -3.73 16.70
CA ASP A 117 12.96 -4.72 16.73
C ASP A 117 14.30 -4.12 16.28
N LEU A 118 14.25 -3.08 15.43
CA LEU A 118 15.43 -2.43 14.84
C LEU A 118 15.80 -1.11 15.51
N ARG A 119 14.97 -0.56 16.40
CA ARG A 119 15.23 0.73 17.08
C ARG A 119 16.26 0.63 18.21
N SER A 120 16.51 -0.56 18.73
CA SER A 120 17.37 -0.81 19.90
C SER A 120 18.87 -0.60 19.63
N GLY A 121 19.30 -0.58 18.35
CA GLY A 121 20.70 -0.54 17.94
C GLY A 121 21.34 0.84 17.76
N HIS A 122 20.70 1.94 18.17
CA HIS A 122 21.14 3.34 17.96
C HIS A 122 21.29 3.78 16.48
N GLU A 123 20.89 2.96 15.51
CA GLU A 123 20.86 3.30 14.08
C GLU A 123 19.40 3.40 13.62
N THR A 124 19.00 4.58 13.14
CA THR A 124 17.68 4.78 12.51
C THR A 124 17.80 4.51 11.02
N ILE A 125 17.20 3.41 10.56
CA ILE A 125 17.17 3.01 9.15
C ILE A 125 16.21 3.93 8.40
N GLY A 126 16.66 4.49 7.27
CA GLY A 126 15.83 5.31 6.40
C GLY A 126 15.51 6.70 6.95
N VAL A 127 14.87 7.50 6.11
CA VAL A 127 14.44 8.88 6.42
C VAL A 127 12.92 8.93 6.60
N SER A 128 12.48 9.51 7.72
CA SER A 128 11.06 9.69 8.00
C SER A 128 10.40 10.61 6.97
N ASN A 129 9.23 10.20 6.49
CA ASN A 129 8.42 10.91 5.52
C ASN A 129 6.93 10.55 5.75
N PRO A 130 5.96 11.14 5.03
CA PRO A 130 4.54 10.85 5.26
C PRO A 130 4.17 9.37 5.21
N TRP A 131 4.86 8.55 4.38
CA TRP A 131 4.64 7.11 4.31
C TRP A 131 5.08 6.36 5.56
N THR A 132 6.02 6.90 6.35
CA THR A 132 6.45 6.31 7.62
C THR A 132 5.28 6.11 8.58
N GLU A 133 4.33 7.04 8.62
CA GLU A 133 3.09 6.88 9.39
C GLU A 133 2.02 6.16 8.58
N TYR A 134 1.93 6.39 7.26
CA TYR A 134 0.89 5.78 6.44
C TYR A 134 0.92 4.24 6.46
N VAL A 135 2.12 3.65 6.42
CA VAL A 135 2.27 2.18 6.46
C VAL A 135 1.69 1.53 7.73
N LYS A 136 1.50 2.30 8.81
CA LYS A 136 0.89 1.83 10.06
C LYS A 136 -0.63 1.75 10.00
N PHE A 137 -1.26 2.36 8.98
CA PHE A 137 -2.68 2.17 8.66
C PHE A 137 -2.94 0.96 7.76
N LEU A 138 -1.90 0.35 7.19
CA LEU A 138 -2.06 -0.88 6.41
C LEU A 138 -2.51 -2.03 7.33
N PRO A 139 -3.35 -2.95 6.83
CA PRO A 139 -3.91 -4.02 7.64
C PRO A 139 -2.81 -4.99 8.12
N PRO A 140 -2.97 -5.64 9.28
CA PRO A 140 -1.97 -6.54 9.83
C PRO A 140 -1.75 -7.80 8.96
N SER A 141 -2.74 -8.18 8.17
CA SER A 141 -2.68 -9.26 7.20
C SER A 141 -3.51 -8.92 5.97
N PHE A 142 -3.16 -9.54 4.84
CA PHE A 142 -3.94 -9.47 3.61
C PHE A 142 -4.53 -10.86 3.33
N PRO A 143 -5.84 -10.98 3.05
CA PRO A 143 -6.50 -12.25 2.79
C PRO A 143 -6.18 -12.77 1.38
N LEU A 144 -4.90 -12.95 1.09
CA LEU A 144 -4.39 -13.40 -0.20
C LEU A 144 -3.93 -14.86 -0.09
N PRO A 145 -4.08 -15.67 -1.15
CA PRO A 145 -3.66 -17.07 -1.16
C PRO A 145 -2.20 -17.31 -0.76
N THR A 146 -1.33 -16.31 -0.92
CA THR A 146 0.07 -16.35 -0.48
C THR A 146 0.25 -16.50 1.03
N PHE A 147 -0.79 -16.25 1.82
CA PHE A 147 -0.84 -16.43 3.28
C PHE A 147 -1.71 -17.60 3.73
N TYR A 148 -2.25 -18.39 2.79
CA TYR A 148 -3.06 -19.55 3.16
C TYR A 148 -2.28 -20.55 4.01
N THR A 149 -2.97 -21.11 5.00
CA THR A 149 -2.45 -22.25 5.76
C THR A 149 -2.31 -23.48 4.87
N SER A 150 -1.63 -24.52 5.36
CA SER A 150 -1.51 -25.78 4.64
C SER A 150 -2.89 -26.41 4.35
N GLU A 151 -3.83 -26.28 5.28
CA GLU A 151 -5.20 -26.77 5.15
C GLU A 151 -5.99 -25.99 4.09
N GLU A 152 -5.86 -24.66 4.06
CA GLU A 152 -6.50 -23.81 3.05
C GLU A 152 -5.93 -24.06 1.66
N LYS A 153 -4.62 -24.29 1.54
CA LYS A 153 -3.98 -24.67 0.26
C LYS A 153 -4.44 -26.03 -0.24
N GLU A 154 -4.71 -26.99 0.66
CA GLU A 154 -5.23 -28.31 0.27
C GLU A 154 -6.61 -28.20 -0.40
N LEU A 155 -7.42 -27.20 -0.04
CA LEU A 155 -8.70 -26.93 -0.71
C LEU A 155 -8.54 -26.52 -2.18
N LEU A 156 -7.34 -26.06 -2.59
CA LEU A 156 -7.04 -25.68 -3.96
C LEU A 156 -6.57 -26.88 -4.80
N ARG A 157 -6.36 -28.05 -4.21
CA ARG A 157 -5.82 -29.23 -4.91
C ARG A 157 -6.66 -29.57 -6.15
N GLY A 158 -5.97 -29.71 -7.28
CA GLY A 158 -6.60 -30.02 -8.57
C GLY A 158 -7.19 -28.82 -9.30
N THR A 159 -7.01 -27.60 -8.79
CA THR A 159 -7.38 -26.36 -9.48
C THR A 159 -6.15 -25.73 -10.14
N SER A 160 -6.36 -24.91 -11.19
CA SER A 160 -5.30 -24.09 -11.78
C SER A 160 -4.76 -23.02 -10.82
N LEU A 161 -5.53 -22.67 -9.78
CA LEU A 161 -5.10 -21.72 -8.76
C LEU A 161 -3.99 -22.30 -7.88
N ALA A 162 -3.98 -23.62 -7.60
CA ALA A 162 -2.90 -24.25 -6.85
C ALA A 162 -1.55 -24.10 -7.57
N GLU A 163 -1.49 -24.42 -8.86
CA GLU A 163 -0.26 -24.28 -9.66
C GLU A 163 0.22 -22.83 -9.73
N ALA A 164 -0.71 -21.88 -9.93
CA ALA A 164 -0.39 -20.46 -9.96
C ALA A 164 0.11 -19.95 -8.60
N LEU A 165 -0.46 -20.46 -7.50
CA LEU A 165 -0.04 -20.11 -6.15
C LEU A 165 1.35 -20.65 -5.85
N ASP A 166 1.64 -21.91 -6.18
CA ASP A 166 2.96 -22.51 -5.99
C ASP A 166 4.02 -21.74 -6.77
N ALA A 167 3.75 -21.42 -8.05
CA ALA A 167 4.64 -20.60 -8.86
C ALA A 167 4.89 -19.20 -8.25
N LYS A 168 3.85 -18.56 -7.69
CA LYS A 168 3.97 -17.26 -7.01
C LYS A 168 4.82 -17.37 -5.74
N LEU A 169 4.62 -18.40 -4.92
CA LEU A 169 5.39 -18.62 -3.70
C LEU A 169 6.88 -18.86 -4.02
N THR A 170 7.18 -19.71 -5.01
CA THR A 170 8.56 -19.91 -5.48
C THR A 170 9.19 -18.63 -6.02
N SER A 171 8.42 -17.80 -6.76
CA SER A 171 8.93 -16.50 -7.21
C SER A 171 9.27 -15.57 -6.04
N LEU A 172 8.41 -15.51 -5.02
CA LEU A 172 8.65 -14.68 -3.84
C LEU A 172 9.87 -15.14 -3.03
N GLU A 173 10.07 -16.44 -2.89
CA GLU A 173 11.27 -16.99 -2.24
C GLU A 173 12.54 -16.63 -3.01
N ARG A 174 12.53 -16.78 -4.34
CA ARG A 174 13.66 -16.36 -5.18
C ARG A 174 13.94 -14.87 -5.12
N GLU A 175 12.90 -14.03 -5.13
CA GLU A 175 13.04 -12.58 -4.99
C GLU A 175 13.63 -12.19 -3.62
N PHE A 176 13.19 -12.85 -2.54
CA PHE A 176 13.73 -12.62 -1.21
C PHE A 176 15.19 -13.06 -1.08
N GLU A 177 15.54 -14.20 -1.66
CA GLU A 177 16.92 -14.68 -1.67
C GLU A 177 17.83 -13.75 -2.49
N GLN A 178 17.35 -13.27 -3.65
CA GLN A 178 18.06 -12.26 -4.43
C GLN A 178 18.27 -10.97 -3.63
N LEU A 179 17.27 -10.52 -2.87
CA LEU A 179 17.42 -9.36 -1.98
C LEU A 179 18.51 -9.62 -0.91
N ARG A 180 18.53 -10.81 -0.31
CA ARG A 180 19.52 -11.21 0.68
C ARG A 180 20.93 -11.20 0.09
N GLU A 181 21.16 -11.94 -1.00
CA GLU A 181 22.45 -12.01 -1.69
C GLU A 181 22.94 -10.64 -2.17
N ALA A 182 22.05 -9.80 -2.70
CA ALA A 182 22.43 -8.47 -3.17
C ALA A 182 22.83 -7.52 -2.04
N THR A 183 22.20 -7.65 -0.86
CA THR A 183 22.37 -6.70 0.24
C THR A 183 23.26 -7.22 1.37
N GLU A 184 23.71 -8.48 1.33
CA GLU A 184 24.63 -9.03 2.34
C GLU A 184 25.95 -8.28 2.41
N GLY A 185 26.40 -7.60 1.34
CA GLY A 185 27.60 -6.76 1.37
C GLY A 185 27.41 -5.40 2.06
N ILE A 186 26.17 -4.99 2.34
CA ILE A 186 25.85 -3.69 2.90
C ILE A 186 25.88 -3.79 4.43
N ALA A 187 26.76 -3.00 5.05
CA ALA A 187 27.04 -3.14 6.48
C ALA A 187 25.81 -2.97 7.39
N TRP A 188 24.89 -2.06 7.05
CA TRP A 188 23.67 -1.88 7.83
C TRP A 188 22.65 -3.00 7.57
N CYS A 189 22.53 -3.52 6.33
CA CYS A 189 21.68 -4.66 6.04
C CYS A 189 22.16 -5.90 6.78
N GLN A 190 23.49 -6.14 6.84
CA GLN A 190 24.01 -7.23 7.67
C GLN A 190 23.55 -7.10 9.11
N ARG A 191 23.81 -5.95 9.76
CA ARG A 191 23.46 -5.77 11.17
C ARG A 191 21.95 -5.84 11.45
N SER A 192 21.13 -5.24 10.59
CA SER A 192 19.71 -5.04 10.91
C SER A 192 18.78 -6.04 10.23
N TRP A 193 19.15 -6.59 9.08
CA TRP A 193 18.29 -7.51 8.33
C TRP A 193 18.75 -8.95 8.44
N TRP A 194 20.06 -9.21 8.40
CA TRP A 194 20.59 -10.56 8.13
C TRP A 194 21.37 -11.19 9.26
N ASP A 195 21.76 -10.43 10.29
CA ASP A 195 22.50 -10.92 11.44
C ASP A 195 21.72 -12.01 12.19
N GLU A 196 22.40 -13.05 12.67
CA GLU A 196 21.74 -14.20 13.30
C GLU A 196 21.03 -13.85 14.61
N GLU A 197 21.53 -12.85 15.35
CA GLU A 197 20.98 -12.43 16.65
C GLU A 197 20.09 -11.19 16.53
N THR A 198 20.46 -10.25 15.66
CA THR A 198 19.87 -8.91 15.57
C THR A 198 19.11 -8.65 14.26
N GLY A 199 19.24 -9.53 13.27
CA GLY A 199 18.52 -9.45 12.01
C GLY A 199 17.03 -9.70 12.20
N ALA A 200 16.19 -8.76 11.75
CA ALA A 200 14.74 -8.87 11.93
C ALA A 200 13.96 -9.13 10.63
N LEU A 201 14.62 -9.08 9.47
CA LEU A 201 13.98 -9.22 8.17
C LEU A 201 13.80 -10.70 7.81
N ASN A 202 12.57 -11.10 7.48
CA ASN A 202 12.27 -12.46 7.05
C ASN A 202 11.36 -12.50 5.81
N ILE A 203 11.14 -13.71 5.29
CA ILE A 203 10.29 -13.94 4.10
C ILE A 203 8.85 -13.45 4.28
N ASP A 204 8.32 -13.45 5.50
CA ASP A 204 6.95 -12.98 5.75
C ASP A 204 6.84 -11.46 5.63
N ASP A 205 7.89 -10.70 5.96
CA ASP A 205 7.95 -9.27 5.69
C ASP A 205 7.95 -8.98 4.17
N TRP A 206 8.68 -9.80 3.39
CA TRP A 206 8.71 -9.70 1.93
C TRP A 206 7.34 -10.03 1.30
N LYS A 207 6.72 -11.14 1.75
CA LYS A 207 5.35 -11.49 1.37
C LYS A 207 4.36 -10.39 1.74
N TYR A 208 4.55 -9.74 2.89
CA TYR A 208 3.69 -8.66 3.34
C TYR A 208 3.78 -7.43 2.43
N VAL A 209 4.97 -6.94 2.08
CA VAL A 209 5.10 -5.79 1.18
C VAL A 209 4.64 -6.12 -0.25
N ASP A 210 4.85 -7.35 -0.72
CA ASP A 210 4.25 -7.83 -1.97
C ASP A 210 2.72 -7.73 -1.88
N ALA A 211 2.11 -8.32 -0.86
CA ALA A 211 0.67 -8.32 -0.68
C ALA A 211 0.07 -6.91 -0.53
N ALA A 212 0.73 -6.02 0.22
CA ALA A 212 0.34 -4.63 0.32
C ALA A 212 0.32 -3.97 -1.05
N TYR A 213 1.38 -4.15 -1.84
CA TYR A 213 1.43 -3.62 -3.20
C TYR A 213 0.33 -4.18 -4.09
N ARG A 214 0.18 -5.50 -4.22
CA ARG A 214 -0.79 -6.09 -5.19
C ARG A 214 -2.25 -5.91 -4.80
N SER A 215 -2.55 -5.57 -3.54
CA SER A 215 -3.92 -5.29 -3.09
C SER A 215 -4.30 -3.81 -3.19
N ARG A 216 -3.32 -2.91 -3.39
CA ARG A 216 -3.51 -1.44 -3.29
C ARG A 216 -2.95 -0.65 -4.45
N MET A 217 -2.14 -1.28 -5.30
CA MET A 217 -1.61 -0.65 -6.50
C MET A 217 -2.72 -0.36 -7.50
N LEU A 218 -2.62 0.80 -8.13
CA LEU A 218 -3.47 1.25 -9.22
C LEU A 218 -2.62 1.83 -10.36
N GLU A 219 -3.15 1.81 -11.57
CA GLU A 219 -2.50 2.41 -12.74
C GLU A 219 -2.98 3.86 -12.87
N LEU A 220 -2.23 4.78 -12.29
CA LEU A 220 -2.59 6.20 -12.25
C LEU A 220 -2.23 6.86 -13.60
N PRO A 221 -3.16 7.60 -14.23
CA PRO A 221 -2.85 8.36 -15.44
C PRO A 221 -1.60 9.24 -15.28
N GLY A 222 -0.68 9.20 -16.25
CA GLY A 222 0.57 9.96 -16.21
C GLY A 222 1.69 9.39 -15.32
N SER A 223 1.36 8.74 -14.20
CA SER A 223 2.35 8.21 -13.23
C SER A 223 2.58 6.70 -13.33
N GLY A 224 1.73 5.97 -14.05
CA GLY A 224 1.81 4.51 -14.21
C GLY A 224 1.43 3.75 -12.94
N LEU A 225 2.07 2.60 -12.71
CA LEU A 225 1.80 1.76 -11.52
C LEU A 225 2.26 2.47 -10.25
N ALA A 226 1.31 2.76 -9.35
CA ALA A 226 1.56 3.46 -8.11
C ALA A 226 0.66 2.98 -6.97
N MET A 227 1.03 3.30 -5.74
CA MET A 227 0.11 3.26 -4.60
C MET A 227 -0.26 4.70 -4.21
N VAL A 228 -1.55 4.97 -4.06
CA VAL A 228 -2.05 6.30 -3.71
C VAL A 228 -2.72 6.23 -2.34
N PRO A 229 -2.16 6.88 -1.31
CA PRO A 229 -2.71 6.79 0.03
C PRO A 229 -4.12 7.40 0.07
N CYS A 230 -4.97 6.87 0.95
CA CYS A 230 -6.41 7.16 1.08
C CYS A 230 -7.29 6.72 -0.09
N VAL A 231 -6.80 6.83 -1.33
CA VAL A 231 -7.52 6.28 -2.51
C VAL A 231 -7.53 4.75 -2.45
N ASP A 232 -6.44 4.13 -2.02
CA ASP A 232 -6.31 2.68 -1.81
C ASP A 232 -7.15 2.11 -0.63
N MET A 233 -7.99 2.95 0.00
CA MET A 233 -8.99 2.56 0.99
C MET A 233 -10.38 2.38 0.36
N ALA A 234 -10.55 2.73 -0.92
CA ALA A 234 -11.78 2.48 -1.67
C ALA A 234 -11.88 0.98 -2.01
N ASN A 235 -13.00 0.35 -1.70
CA ASN A 235 -13.22 -1.04 -2.09
C ASN A 235 -13.67 -1.15 -3.55
N HIS A 236 -13.42 -2.34 -4.11
CA HIS A 236 -13.79 -2.67 -5.48
C HIS A 236 -15.20 -3.23 -5.56
N VAL A 237 -15.96 -2.80 -6.57
CA VAL A 237 -17.23 -3.41 -6.98
C VAL A 237 -17.31 -3.43 -8.50
N SER A 238 -18.12 -4.32 -9.06
CA SER A 238 -18.33 -4.39 -10.51
C SER A 238 -19.64 -3.74 -10.94
N GLY A 239 -19.70 -3.33 -12.21
CA GLY A 239 -20.92 -2.83 -12.85
C GLY A 239 -21.45 -1.52 -12.27
N ASP A 240 -22.77 -1.43 -12.12
CA ASP A 240 -23.46 -0.20 -11.72
C ASP A 240 -23.18 0.24 -10.29
N GLY A 241 -22.61 -0.65 -9.47
CA GLY A 241 -22.20 -0.37 -8.10
C GLY A 241 -21.04 0.62 -8.01
N VAL A 242 -20.25 0.79 -9.08
CA VAL A 242 -19.08 1.68 -9.08
C VAL A 242 -19.52 3.14 -8.98
N LYS A 243 -19.13 3.81 -7.91
CA LYS A 243 -19.50 5.20 -7.63
C LYS A 243 -18.44 6.19 -8.07
N ALA A 244 -17.18 5.88 -7.84
CA ALA A 244 -16.07 6.80 -8.07
C ALA A 244 -15.11 6.30 -9.16
N LEU A 245 -14.23 7.18 -9.60
CA LEU A 245 -13.04 6.84 -10.37
C LEU A 245 -11.87 7.66 -9.84
N TYR A 246 -10.66 7.14 -9.96
CA TYR A 246 -9.44 7.89 -9.69
C TYR A 246 -8.89 8.49 -10.98
N ASP A 247 -8.30 9.67 -10.89
CA ASP A 247 -7.71 10.40 -12.02
C ASP A 247 -6.57 11.31 -11.53
N VAL A 248 -6.00 12.09 -12.44
CA VAL A 248 -5.04 13.15 -12.12
C VAL A 248 -5.58 14.50 -12.58
N ASP A 249 -5.56 15.48 -11.67
CA ASP A 249 -6.02 16.84 -12.00
C ASP A 249 -4.96 17.65 -12.78
N SER A 250 -5.29 18.88 -13.15
CA SER A 250 -4.39 19.77 -13.92
C SER A 250 -3.12 20.18 -13.18
N GLU A 251 -3.09 20.04 -11.86
CA GLU A 251 -1.93 20.35 -11.01
C GLU A 251 -1.06 19.10 -10.74
N GLY A 252 -1.49 17.93 -11.22
CA GLY A 252 -0.80 16.66 -11.02
C GLY A 252 -1.21 15.93 -9.75
N ASN A 253 -2.22 16.40 -9.01
CA ASN A 253 -2.71 15.70 -7.84
C ASN A 253 -3.48 14.44 -8.25
N ALA A 254 -3.31 13.35 -7.52
CA ALA A 254 -4.19 12.20 -7.68
C ALA A 254 -5.53 12.51 -7.01
N VAL A 255 -6.63 12.33 -7.74
CA VAL A 255 -7.97 12.63 -7.25
C VAL A 255 -8.84 11.38 -7.24
N LEU A 256 -9.73 11.27 -6.26
CA LEU A 256 -10.87 10.37 -6.29
C LEU A 256 -12.11 11.22 -6.54
N GLN A 257 -12.82 10.98 -7.63
CA GLN A 257 -13.97 11.77 -8.03
C GLN A 257 -15.21 10.91 -8.22
N LEU A 258 -16.37 11.46 -7.86
CA LEU A 258 -17.66 10.82 -8.09
C LEU A 258 -17.96 10.80 -9.59
N ARG A 259 -18.29 9.62 -10.13
CA ARG A 259 -18.65 9.47 -11.55
C ARG A 259 -19.87 10.30 -11.89
N TRP A 260 -19.90 10.81 -13.12
CA TRP A 260 -21.06 11.51 -13.65
C TRP A 260 -22.34 10.66 -13.57
N GLY A 261 -23.44 11.31 -13.21
CA GLY A 261 -24.74 10.67 -13.00
C GLY A 261 -24.84 9.83 -11.72
N LYS A 262 -23.79 9.78 -10.88
CA LYS A 262 -23.84 9.09 -9.58
C LYS A 262 -24.09 10.08 -8.44
N SER A 263 -24.71 9.53 -7.40
CA SER A 263 -24.93 10.18 -6.11
C SER A 263 -24.49 9.26 -4.97
N LEU A 264 -24.16 9.89 -3.86
CA LEU A 264 -23.89 9.27 -2.57
C LEU A 264 -24.87 9.82 -1.54
N GLN A 265 -25.42 8.93 -0.71
CA GLN A 265 -26.14 9.31 0.51
C GLN A 265 -25.23 9.12 1.74
N PRO A 266 -25.49 9.83 2.84
CA PRO A 266 -24.78 9.58 4.10
C PRO A 266 -24.86 8.11 4.50
N GLY A 267 -23.72 7.51 4.83
CA GLY A 267 -23.59 6.09 5.16
C GLY A 267 -23.38 5.16 3.96
N GLU A 268 -23.47 5.65 2.72
CA GLU A 268 -23.12 4.85 1.54
C GLU A 268 -21.61 4.73 1.35
N GLU A 269 -21.18 3.57 0.87
CA GLU A 269 -19.78 3.30 0.55
C GLU A 269 -19.38 3.90 -0.80
N VAL A 270 -18.19 4.49 -0.84
CA VAL A 270 -17.54 4.96 -2.05
C VAL A 270 -16.69 3.85 -2.63
N THR A 271 -17.13 3.32 -3.76
CA THR A 271 -16.52 2.17 -4.43
C THR A 271 -15.90 2.55 -5.77
N ILE A 272 -14.84 1.83 -6.14
CA ILE A 272 -14.14 1.92 -7.43
C ILE A 272 -14.27 0.60 -8.20
N SER A 273 -13.82 0.61 -9.46
CA SER A 273 -13.72 -0.61 -10.28
C SER A 273 -12.38 -1.28 -10.10
#